data_AF-A0A8J7QJW1-F1
#
_entry.id   AF-A0A8J7QJW1-F1
#
_cell.length_a   1.000
_cell.length_b   1.000
_cell.length_c   1.000
_cell.angle_alpha   90.00
_cell.angle_beta   90.00
_cell.angle_gamma   90.00
#
_symmetry.space_group_name_H-M   'P 1'
#
loop_
_entity.id
_entity.type
_entity.pdbx_description
1 polymer ?
#
loop_
_entity_poly.entity_id
_entity_poly.type
_entity_poly.pdbx_seq_one_letter_code
_entity_poly.pdbx_strand_id
1 'polypeptide(L)'
;MIGINFYTLINALIKGYIFMAPALVANASAVIFKGIYPIDLGKKFIDSEPIFGKNKTIGGFIGGGLTGFLIGVLINRSIILSVALSFGALTGDLIGAFIKRRLKIKPGQPFPLLDQYDFVFGALIFSYPISQLDIYATIAFLFTVPLIHLFTNVVGYIIKIKRVPW
;
A
#
# COMPACT_ATOMS: atom_id res chain seq x y z
N MET A 1 -17.80 31.17 -2.38
CA MET A 1 -16.64 30.53 -1.74
C MET A 1 -17.13 29.24 -1.09
N ILE A 2 -16.92 28.08 -1.72
CA ILE A 2 -17.35 26.79 -1.14
C ILE A 2 -16.35 26.48 -0.03
N GLY A 3 -16.59 27.02 1.17
CA GLY A 3 -15.80 26.66 2.33
C GLY A 3 -16.14 25.24 2.73
N ILE A 4 -15.20 24.30 2.53
CA ILE A 4 -15.31 22.98 3.15
C ILE A 4 -15.27 23.23 4.66
N ASN A 5 -16.39 23.01 5.35
CA ASN A 5 -16.42 23.14 6.79
C ASN A 5 -15.67 21.96 7.44
N PHE A 6 -15.21 22.17 8.66
CA PHE A 6 -14.40 21.19 9.40
C PHE A 6 -15.10 19.82 9.52
N TYR A 7 -16.42 19.83 9.74
CA TYR A 7 -17.22 18.61 9.85
C TYR A 7 -17.20 17.78 8.57
N THR A 8 -17.35 18.42 7.41
CA THR A 8 -17.27 17.76 6.09
C THR A 8 -15.90 17.14 5.87
N LEU A 9 -14.82 17.85 6.22
CA LEU A 9 -13.45 17.33 6.08
C LEU A 9 -13.22 16.09 6.95
N ILE A 10 -13.62 16.13 8.22
CA ILE A 10 -13.46 14.99 9.14
C ILE A 10 -14.22 13.77 8.64
N ASN A 11 -15.47 13.94 8.17
CA ASN A 11 -16.23 12.84 7.60
C ASN A 11 -15.59 12.27 6.34
N ALA A 12 -15.03 13.11 5.48
CA ALA A 12 -14.32 12.69 4.28
C ALA A 12 -13.09 11.84 4.64
N LEU A 13 -12.30 12.28 5.63
CA LEU A 13 -11.16 11.52 6.14
C LEU A 13 -11.59 10.17 6.71
N ILE A 14 -12.59 10.15 7.60
CA ILE A 14 -13.11 8.90 8.19
C ILE A 14 -13.53 7.91 7.09
N LYS A 15 -14.28 8.36 6.09
CA LYS A 15 -14.68 7.52 4.95
C LYS A 15 -13.46 6.99 4.19
N GLY A 16 -12.48 7.85 3.92
CA GLY A 16 -11.23 7.48 3.25
C GLY A 16 -10.46 6.40 4.00
N TYR A 17 -10.25 6.59 5.31
CA TYR A 17 -9.54 5.61 6.14
C TYR A 17 -10.30 4.29 6.27
N ILE A 18 -11.62 4.29 6.49
CA ILE A 18 -12.40 3.04 6.60
C ILE A 18 -12.46 2.33 5.23
N PHE A 19 -12.48 3.07 4.12
CA PHE A 19 -12.43 2.47 2.79
C PHE A 19 -11.06 1.85 2.51
N MET A 20 -9.98 2.56 2.81
CA MET A 20 -8.60 2.13 2.53
C MET A 20 -8.01 1.20 3.59
N ALA A 21 -8.70 0.93 4.70
CA ALA A 21 -8.20 0.09 5.79
C ALA A 21 -7.69 -1.31 5.34
N PRO A 22 -8.38 -2.06 4.45
CA PRO A 22 -7.87 -3.34 3.96
C PRO A 22 -6.53 -3.19 3.22
N ALA A 23 -6.39 -2.16 2.38
CA ALA A 23 -5.18 -1.86 1.63
C ALA A 23 -4.02 -1.42 2.53
N LEU A 24 -4.29 -0.54 3.50
CA LEU A 24 -3.33 -0.07 4.49
C LEU A 24 -2.77 -1.25 5.31
N VAL A 25 -3.66 -2.12 5.80
CA VAL A 25 -3.26 -3.29 6.57
C VAL A 25 -2.51 -4.29 5.70
N ALA A 26 -2.95 -4.55 4.47
CA ALA A 26 -2.24 -5.45 3.56
C ALA A 26 -0.78 -5.01 3.35
N ASN A 27 -0.58 -3.73 3.03
CA ASN A 27 0.75 -3.18 2.80
C ASN A 27 1.64 -3.22 4.06
N ALA A 28 1.10 -2.83 5.22
CA ALA A 28 1.84 -2.87 6.49
C ALA A 28 2.21 -4.31 6.88
N SER A 29 1.25 -5.24 6.80
CA SER A 29 1.44 -6.66 7.12
C SER A 29 2.46 -7.34 6.21
N ALA A 30 2.56 -6.96 4.94
CA ALA A 30 3.58 -7.51 4.04
C ALA A 30 5.01 -7.28 4.57
N VAL A 31 5.24 -6.18 5.30
CA VAL A 31 6.51 -5.86 5.98
C VAL A 31 6.71 -6.69 7.26
N ILE A 32 5.64 -7.20 7.87
CA ILE A 32 5.72 -8.05 9.06
C ILE A 32 5.97 -9.50 8.66
N PHE A 33 5.12 -10.06 7.80
CA PHE A 33 5.23 -11.47 7.40
C PHE A 33 6.53 -11.74 6.65
N LYS A 34 6.98 -10.81 5.78
CA LYS A 34 8.21 -10.94 4.96
C LYS A 34 8.36 -12.38 4.42
N GLY A 35 9.57 -12.80 4.10
CA GLY A 35 9.83 -14.16 3.65
C GLY A 35 11.23 -14.30 3.10
N ILE A 36 11.70 -15.54 3.02
CA ILE A 36 13.03 -15.86 2.47
C ILE A 36 12.98 -15.89 0.94
N TYR A 37 11.82 -16.25 0.36
CA TYR A 37 11.63 -16.41 -1.07
C TYR A 37 11.12 -15.12 -1.73
N PRO A 38 11.94 -14.47 -2.60
CA PRO A 38 11.48 -13.37 -3.43
C PRO A 38 10.43 -13.84 -4.43
N ILE A 39 9.45 -12.98 -4.75
CA ILE A 39 8.40 -13.28 -5.73
C ILE A 39 8.98 -13.51 -7.12
N ASP A 40 10.03 -12.76 -7.48
CA ASP A 40 10.70 -12.92 -8.78
C ASP A 40 11.70 -14.09 -8.82
N LEU A 41 11.89 -14.81 -7.71
CA LEU A 41 12.87 -15.90 -7.58
C LEU A 41 14.29 -15.49 -8.01
N GLY A 42 14.64 -14.20 -7.91
CA GLY A 42 15.93 -13.68 -8.35
C GLY A 42 16.07 -13.50 -9.86
N LYS A 43 14.99 -13.67 -10.64
CA LYS A 43 14.99 -13.44 -12.09
C LYS A 43 15.26 -11.97 -12.41
N LYS A 44 15.98 -11.77 -13.51
CA LYS A 44 16.26 -10.46 -14.11
C LYS A 44 15.30 -10.18 -15.26
N PHE A 45 15.03 -8.91 -15.49
CA PHE A 45 14.30 -8.43 -16.65
C PHE A 45 15.26 -8.23 -17.84
N ILE A 46 14.72 -7.83 -19.00
CA ILE A 46 15.51 -7.66 -20.24
C ILE A 46 16.67 -6.65 -20.11
N ASP A 47 16.58 -5.73 -19.15
CA ASP A 47 17.59 -4.73 -18.83
C ASP A 47 18.64 -5.22 -17.81
N SER A 48 18.64 -6.52 -17.49
CA SER A 48 19.52 -7.16 -16.49
C SER A 48 19.31 -6.74 -15.04
N GLU A 49 18.37 -5.85 -14.76
CA GLU A 49 17.96 -5.51 -13.39
C GLU A 49 16.96 -6.54 -12.85
N PRO A 50 16.85 -6.75 -11.53
CA PRO A 50 15.83 -7.64 -10.95
C PRO A 50 14.42 -7.25 -11.41
N ILE A 51 13.47 -8.20 -11.47
CA ILE A 51 12.08 -7.85 -11.82
C ILE A 51 11.45 -6.99 -10.71
N PHE A 52 11.47 -7.47 -9.47
CA PHE A 52 10.94 -6.76 -8.29
C PHE A 52 12.03 -6.50 -7.24
N GLY A 53 12.96 -7.45 -7.08
CA GLY A 53 14.01 -7.45 -6.09
C GLY A 53 13.65 -8.17 -4.80
N LYS A 54 14.69 -8.58 -4.06
CA LYS A 54 14.64 -9.48 -2.89
C LYS A 54 13.68 -9.10 -1.75
N ASN A 55 13.24 -7.84 -1.67
CA ASN A 55 12.37 -7.37 -0.59
C ASN A 55 10.88 -7.64 -0.88
N LYS A 56 10.52 -8.02 -2.11
CA LYS A 56 9.16 -8.42 -2.48
C LYS A 56 9.06 -9.94 -2.38
N THR A 57 8.41 -10.43 -1.34
CA THR A 57 8.48 -11.85 -0.93
C THR A 57 7.12 -12.52 -1.01
N ILE A 58 7.12 -13.83 -1.25
CA ILE A 58 5.88 -14.61 -1.34
C ILE A 58 5.11 -14.55 -0.01
N GLY A 59 5.81 -14.72 1.11
CA GLY A 59 5.20 -14.64 2.45
C GLY A 59 4.60 -13.27 2.74
N GLY A 60 5.27 -12.18 2.32
CA GLY A 60 4.74 -10.82 2.43
C GLY A 60 3.48 -10.63 1.60
N PHE A 61 3.45 -11.15 0.37
CA PHE A 61 2.28 -11.03 -0.50
C PHE A 61 1.07 -11.82 0.03
N ILE A 62 1.28 -13.08 0.43
CA ILE A 62 0.21 -13.93 0.96
C ILE A 62 -0.26 -13.43 2.33
N GLY A 63 0.65 -13.20 3.27
CA GLY A 63 0.32 -12.75 4.63
C GLY A 63 -0.29 -11.35 4.63
N GLY A 64 0.24 -10.43 3.81
CA GLY A 64 -0.36 -9.12 3.57
C GLY A 64 -1.77 -9.24 2.99
N GLY A 65 -1.94 -10.03 1.93
CA GLY A 65 -3.22 -10.18 1.25
C GLY A 65 -4.29 -10.77 2.16
N LEU A 66 -3.96 -11.82 2.91
CA LEU A 66 -4.86 -12.47 3.87
C LEU A 66 -5.26 -11.53 5.00
N THR A 67 -4.31 -10.80 5.60
CA THR A 67 -4.64 -9.89 6.70
C THR A 67 -5.47 -8.69 6.25
N GLY A 68 -5.16 -8.09 5.09
CA GLY A 68 -5.99 -7.04 4.51
C GLY A 68 -7.40 -7.53 4.21
N PHE A 69 -7.53 -8.72 3.63
CA PHE A 69 -8.81 -9.36 3.36
C PHE A 69 -9.63 -9.55 4.65
N LEU A 70 -9.03 -10.13 5.69
CA LEU A 70 -9.69 -10.34 6.98
C LEU A 70 -10.15 -9.02 7.60
N ILE A 71 -9.34 -7.96 7.54
CA ILE A 71 -9.74 -6.64 8.02
C ILE A 71 -10.93 -6.10 7.24
N GLY A 72 -10.95 -6.26 5.91
CA GLY A 72 -12.11 -5.87 5.10
C GLY A 72 -13.39 -6.57 5.53
N VAL A 73 -13.33 -7.88 5.76
CA VAL A 73 -14.48 -8.66 6.25
C VAL A 73 -14.89 -8.21 7.66
N LEU A 74 -13.93 -8.00 8.57
CA LEU A 74 -14.19 -7.57 9.95
C LEU A 74 -14.88 -6.21 10.03
N ILE A 75 -14.60 -5.29 9.09
CA ILE A 75 -15.27 -4.00 9.00
C ILE A 75 -16.50 -4.03 8.06
N ASN A 76 -17.05 -5.22 7.80
CA ASN A 76 -18.24 -5.46 7.00
C ASN A 76 -18.16 -4.97 5.54
N ARG A 77 -16.98 -5.05 4.91
CA ARG A 77 -16.86 -4.92 3.45
C ARG A 77 -17.25 -6.22 2.76
N SER A 78 -17.70 -6.12 1.52
CA SER A 78 -17.92 -7.30 0.70
C SER A 78 -16.59 -8.06 0.51
N ILE A 79 -16.68 -9.39 0.37
CA ILE A 79 -15.53 -10.26 0.11
C ILE A 79 -14.75 -9.76 -1.11
N ILE A 80 -15.47 -9.45 -2.19
CA ILE A 80 -14.88 -8.99 -3.45
C ILE A 80 -14.14 -7.67 -3.28
N LEU A 81 -14.72 -6.70 -2.56
CA LEU A 81 -14.05 -5.41 -2.30
C LEU A 81 -12.82 -5.58 -1.39
N SER A 82 -12.91 -6.45 -0.39
CA SER A 82 -11.81 -6.73 0.54
C SER A 82 -10.61 -7.35 -0.19
N VAL A 83 -10.88 -8.30 -1.09
CA VAL A 83 -9.87 -8.90 -1.97
C VAL A 83 -9.31 -7.84 -2.91
N ALA A 84 -10.15 -7.06 -3.59
CA ALA A 84 -9.71 -6.07 -4.57
C ALA A 84 -8.81 -4.99 -3.94
N LEU A 85 -9.17 -4.45 -2.78
CA LEU A 85 -8.35 -3.46 -2.07
C LEU A 85 -7.01 -4.05 -1.63
N SER A 86 -7.01 -5.24 -1.03
CA SER A 86 -5.81 -5.86 -0.48
C SER A 86 -4.86 -6.34 -1.58
N PHE A 87 -5.38 -7.04 -2.58
CA PHE A 87 -4.63 -7.50 -3.74
C PHE A 87 -4.15 -6.33 -4.61
N GLY A 88 -5.01 -5.33 -4.82
CA GLY A 88 -4.67 -4.11 -5.54
C GLY A 88 -3.53 -3.36 -4.86
N ALA A 89 -3.55 -3.23 -3.53
CA ALA A 89 -2.47 -2.60 -2.78
C ALA A 89 -1.12 -3.27 -3.02
N LEU A 90 -1.07 -4.59 -2.85
CA LEU A 90 0.17 -5.35 -3.00
C LEU A 90 0.63 -5.40 -4.46
N THR A 91 -0.31 -5.42 -5.41
CA THR A 91 0.02 -5.33 -6.84
C THR A 91 0.59 -3.95 -7.18
N GLY A 92 0.02 -2.87 -6.65
CA GLY A 92 0.56 -1.52 -6.79
C GLY A 92 1.99 -1.41 -6.27
N ASP A 93 2.25 -1.94 -5.07
CA ASP A 93 3.59 -2.01 -4.47
C ASP A 93 4.59 -2.85 -5.30
N LEU A 94 4.14 -3.91 -5.97
CA LEU A 94 4.96 -4.65 -6.94
C LEU A 94 5.26 -3.85 -8.20
N ILE A 95 4.29 -3.11 -8.73
CA ILE A 95 4.48 -2.21 -9.87
C ILE A 95 5.48 -1.11 -9.49
N GLY A 96 5.34 -0.49 -8.32
CA GLY A 96 6.28 0.48 -7.78
C GLY A 96 7.70 -0.08 -7.68
N ALA A 97 7.84 -1.30 -7.15
CA ALA A 97 9.12 -1.99 -7.13
C ALA A 97 9.69 -2.27 -8.51
N PHE A 98 8.85 -2.71 -9.46
CA PHE A 98 9.26 -2.91 -10.85
C PHE A 98 9.80 -1.62 -11.46
N ILE A 99 9.06 -0.51 -11.35
CA ILE A 99 9.48 0.82 -11.83
C ILE A 99 10.83 1.21 -11.22
N LYS A 100 11.00 1.03 -9.90
CA LYS A 100 12.28 1.30 -9.21
C LYS A 100 13.43 0.50 -9.81
N ARG A 101 13.23 -0.78 -10.14
CA ARG A 101 14.27 -1.60 -10.77
C ARG A 101 14.61 -1.11 -12.18
N ARG A 102 13.63 -0.70 -12.99
CA ARG A 102 13.87 -0.11 -14.32
C ARG A 102 14.67 1.19 -14.26
N LEU A 103 14.55 1.93 -13.15
CA LEU A 103 15.33 3.13 -12.85
C LEU A 103 16.68 2.84 -12.16
N LYS A 104 17.09 1.57 -12.07
CA LYS A 104 18.34 1.12 -11.40
C LYS A 104 18.43 1.50 -9.92
N ILE A 105 17.30 1.78 -9.28
CA ILE A 105 17.22 2.02 -7.83
C ILE A 105 17.30 0.65 -7.15
N LYS A 106 18.19 0.47 -6.17
CA LYS A 106 18.39 -0.83 -5.51
C LYS A 106 17.21 -1.20 -4.59
N PRO A 107 16.93 -2.51 -4.37
CA PRO A 107 15.89 -2.93 -3.43
C PRO A 107 16.09 -2.32 -2.03
N GLY A 108 15.04 -1.68 -1.51
CA GLY A 108 15.05 -1.03 -0.20
C GLY A 108 15.60 0.39 -0.18
N GLN A 109 16.12 0.91 -1.29
CA GLN A 109 16.37 2.35 -1.40
C GLN A 109 15.05 3.11 -1.49
N PRO A 110 14.93 4.27 -0.82
CA PRO A 110 13.72 5.08 -0.87
C PRO A 110 13.54 5.69 -2.27
N PHE A 111 12.30 5.77 -2.72
CA PHE A 111 11.87 6.61 -3.83
C PHE A 111 10.62 7.38 -3.40
N PRO A 112 10.78 8.60 -2.85
CA PRO A 112 9.68 9.43 -2.39
C PRO A 112 8.60 9.60 -3.45
N LEU A 113 7.36 9.84 -3.00
CA LEU A 113 6.12 9.82 -3.80
C LEU A 113 5.75 8.43 -4.29
N LEU A 114 6.63 7.71 -4.99
CA LEU A 114 6.29 6.37 -5.49
C LEU A 114 6.01 5.41 -4.34
N ASP A 115 6.92 5.31 -3.36
CA ASP A 115 6.77 4.41 -2.19
C ASP A 115 5.58 4.79 -1.28
N GLN A 116 5.03 5.99 -1.44
CA GLN A 116 3.90 6.48 -0.64
C GLN A 116 2.56 6.15 -1.31
N TYR A 117 2.51 6.24 -2.63
CA TYR A 117 1.26 6.22 -3.39
C TYR A 117 1.06 4.95 -4.22
N ASP A 118 2.10 4.13 -4.45
CA ASP A 118 2.01 2.93 -5.29
C ASP A 118 0.90 1.96 -4.84
N PHE A 119 0.89 1.57 -3.57
CA PHE A 119 -0.13 0.69 -3.01
C PHE A 119 -1.51 1.38 -2.95
N VAL A 120 -1.56 2.70 -2.74
CA VAL A 120 -2.81 3.46 -2.69
C VAL A 120 -3.48 3.44 -4.07
N PHE A 121 -2.74 3.78 -5.11
CA PHE A 121 -3.28 3.76 -6.48
C PHE A 121 -3.62 2.35 -6.93
N GLY A 122 -2.80 1.36 -6.60
CA GLY A 122 -3.11 -0.04 -6.87
C GLY A 122 -4.45 -0.46 -6.26
N ALA A 123 -4.70 -0.13 -4.99
CA ALA A 123 -5.96 -0.43 -4.32
C ALA A 123 -7.15 0.30 -4.97
N LEU A 124 -7.02 1.61 -5.24
CA LEU A 124 -8.09 2.40 -5.85
C LEU A 124 -8.47 1.92 -7.26
N ILE A 125 -7.48 1.55 -8.09
CA ILE A 125 -7.70 1.02 -9.44
C ILE A 125 -8.47 -0.30 -9.38
N PHE A 126 -8.05 -1.23 -8.52
CA PHE A 126 -8.71 -2.53 -8.40
C PHE A 126 -10.08 -2.45 -7.75
N SER A 127 -10.30 -1.52 -6.81
CA SER A 127 -11.62 -1.35 -6.18
C SER A 127 -12.62 -0.63 -7.08
N TYR A 128 -12.16 0.22 -8.01
CA TYR A 128 -12.99 1.07 -8.85
C TYR A 128 -14.22 0.39 -9.51
N PRO A 129 -14.12 -0.81 -10.13
CA PRO A 129 -15.27 -1.47 -10.73
C PRO A 129 -16.28 -2.05 -9.71
N ILE A 130 -15.92 -2.11 -8.43
CA ILE A 130 -16.72 -2.73 -7.36
C ILE A 130 -17.35 -1.65 -6.47
N SER A 131 -16.54 -0.69 -6.03
CA SER A 131 -16.95 0.41 -5.18
C SER A 131 -15.97 1.56 -5.31
N GLN A 132 -16.51 2.78 -5.34
CA GLN A 132 -15.74 3.99 -5.51
C GLN A 132 -15.71 4.75 -4.18
N LEU A 133 -14.52 5.20 -3.80
CA LEU A 133 -14.39 6.19 -2.75
C LEU A 133 -14.78 7.54 -3.33
N ASP A 134 -15.65 8.26 -2.62
CA ASP A 134 -16.04 9.62 -2.98
C ASP A 134 -14.80 10.51 -3.27
N ILE A 135 -14.90 11.40 -4.26
CA ILE A 135 -13.75 12.19 -4.72
C ILE A 135 -13.19 13.09 -3.61
N TYR A 136 -14.05 13.68 -2.77
CA TYR A 136 -13.60 14.51 -1.66
C TYR A 136 -12.89 13.65 -0.60
N ALA A 137 -13.45 12.47 -0.28
CA ALA A 137 -12.80 11.51 0.63
C ALA A 137 -11.46 11.00 0.08
N THR A 138 -11.37 10.76 -1.23
CA THR A 138 -10.15 10.33 -1.91
C THR A 138 -9.07 11.41 -1.80
N ILE A 139 -9.39 12.65 -2.17
CA ILE A 139 -8.45 13.77 -2.10
C ILE A 139 -8.01 14.01 -0.65
N ALA A 140 -8.96 14.07 0.29
CA ALA A 140 -8.66 14.27 1.71
C ALA A 140 -7.73 13.16 2.24
N PHE A 141 -7.99 11.90 1.90
CA PHE A 141 -7.12 10.78 2.27
C PHE A 141 -5.73 10.90 1.65
N LEU A 142 -5.62 11.18 0.35
CA LEU A 142 -4.34 11.30 -0.36
C LEU A 142 -3.43 12.38 0.22
N PHE A 143 -4.00 13.49 0.71
CA PHE A 143 -3.25 14.53 1.43
C PHE A 143 -2.61 14.03 2.72
N THR A 144 -3.18 13.01 3.37
CA THR A 144 -2.65 12.44 4.62
C THR A 144 -1.64 11.32 4.40
N VAL A 145 -1.56 10.74 3.19
CA VAL A 145 -0.68 9.60 2.89
C VAL A 145 0.80 9.85 3.21
N PRO A 146 1.42 11.00 2.87
CA PRO A 146 2.81 11.27 3.23
C PRO A 146 3.04 11.26 4.75
N LEU A 147 2.08 11.76 5.53
CA LEU A 147 2.13 11.79 7.00
C LEU A 147 2.02 10.39 7.58
N ILE A 148 1.11 9.55 7.06
CA ILE A 148 0.98 8.14 7.45
C ILE A 148 2.27 7.39 7.14
N HIS A 149 2.85 7.59 5.96
CA HIS A 149 4.08 6.92 5.56
C HIS A 149 5.25 7.28 6.49
N LEU A 150 5.42 8.57 6.83
CA LEU A 150 6.41 8.99 7.81
C LEU A 150 6.15 8.34 9.18
N PHE A 151 4.91 8.39 9.67
CA PHE A 151 4.55 7.81 10.96
C PHE A 151 4.86 6.30 11.02
N THR A 152 4.44 5.54 10.00
CA THR A 152 4.69 4.09 9.92
C THR A 152 6.17 3.76 9.81
N ASN A 153 6.98 4.59 9.17
CA ASN A 153 8.43 4.42 9.13
C ASN A 153 9.08 4.65 10.49
N VAL A 154 8.67 5.70 11.21
CA VAL A 154 9.11 5.98 12.58
C VAL A 154 8.73 4.84 13.51
N VAL A 155 7.48 4.37 13.48
CA VAL A 155 7.04 3.22 14.29
C VAL A 155 7.85 1.98 13.95
N GLY A 156 8.02 1.68 12.66
CA GLY A 156 8.81 0.54 12.18
C GLY A 156 10.27 0.59 12.63
N TYR A 157 10.85 1.79 12.74
CA TYR A 157 12.19 2.02 13.28
C TYR A 157 12.25 1.77 14.80
N ILE A 158 11.30 2.30 15.57
CA ILE A 158 11.23 2.13 17.03
C ILE A 158 11.11 0.65 17.39
N ILE A 159 10.29 -0.12 16.67
CA ILE A 159 10.12 -1.57 16.89
C ILE A 159 11.17 -2.43 16.18
N LYS A 160 12.23 -1.82 15.62
CA LYS A 160 13.39 -2.48 14.98
C LYS A 160 13.05 -3.35 13.76
N ILE A 161 11.89 -3.15 13.14
CA ILE A 161 11.52 -3.80 11.86
C ILE A 161 12.16 -3.07 10.67
N LYS A 162 12.39 -1.76 10.79
CA LYS A 162 13.11 -0.90 9.84
C LYS A 162 14.41 -0.38 10.45
N ARG A 163 15.40 -0.14 9.58
CA ARG A 163 16.73 0.36 9.97
C ARG A 163 16.81 1.89 10.05
N VAL A 164 15.88 2.59 9.38
CA VAL A 164 15.82 4.05 9.31
C VAL A 164 14.37 4.52 9.48
N PRO A 165 14.15 5.73 10.05
CA PRO A 165 12.81 6.26 10.33
C PRO A 165 12.15 7.02 9.18
N TRP A 166 12.82 7.18 8.03
CA TRP A 166 12.30 7.89 6.85
C TRP A 166 11.91 6.97 5.70
#